data_AF-A0A7G8DRZ3-F1
#
_entry.id   AF-A0A7G8DRZ3-F1
#
_cell.length_a   1.000
_cell.length_b   1.000
_cell.length_c   1.000
_cell.angle_alpha   90.00
_cell.angle_beta   90.00
_cell.angle_gamma   90.00
#
_symmetry.space_group_name_H-M   'P 1'
#
loop_
_entity.id
_entity.type
_entity.pdbx_description
1 polymer ?
#
loop_
_entity_poly.entity_id
_entity_poly.type
_entity_poly.pdbx_seq_one_letter_code
_entity_poly.pdbx_strand_id
1 'polypeptide(L)'
;MASRIRLSTSEEFEIAIRWETVRSEYFRSVGNIQKSDESLLTVKELRLRLKSEGIDTNPDKITEADNLDVGDISITAKPSETVFA
;
A
#
# COMPACT_ATOMS: atom_id res chain seq x y z
N MET A 1 4.97 -26.51 0.77
CA MET A 1 5.43 -25.77 -0.42
C MET A 1 4.39 -24.70 -0.71
N ALA A 2 4.69 -23.42 -0.46
CA ALA A 2 3.79 -22.34 -0.84
C ALA A 2 3.84 -22.18 -2.37
N SER A 3 2.69 -22.37 -3.01
CA SER A 3 2.52 -22.12 -4.45
C SER A 3 2.88 -20.67 -4.70
N ARG A 4 4.01 -20.40 -5.39
CA ARG A 4 4.28 -19.04 -5.89
C ARG A 4 3.20 -18.73 -6.93
N ILE A 5 2.23 -17.91 -6.53
CA ILE A 5 1.22 -17.38 -7.44
C ILE A 5 1.98 -16.68 -8.56
N ARG A 6 1.86 -17.20 -9.78
CA ARG A 6 2.43 -16.57 -10.97
C ARG A 6 1.44 -15.52 -11.43
N LEU A 7 1.69 -14.28 -11.00
CA LEU A 7 1.03 -13.10 -11.58
C LEU A 7 1.55 -12.93 -13.00
N SER A 8 0.65 -12.72 -13.95
CA SER A 8 0.94 -12.72 -15.40
C SER A 8 0.35 -11.53 -16.15
N THR A 9 -0.57 -10.79 -15.54
CA THR A 9 -1.25 -9.64 -16.13
C THR A 9 -1.15 -8.40 -15.24
N SER A 10 -1.24 -7.20 -15.83
CA SER A 10 -1.21 -5.92 -15.09
C SER A 10 -2.24 -5.90 -13.96
N GLU A 11 -3.45 -6.35 -14.26
CA GLU A 11 -4.57 -6.36 -13.33
C GLU A 11 -4.30 -7.26 -12.13
N GLU A 12 -3.70 -8.44 -12.34
CA GLU A 12 -3.29 -9.33 -11.25
C GLU A 12 -2.24 -8.67 -10.34
N PHE A 13 -1.29 -7.94 -10.91
CA PHE A 13 -0.32 -7.16 -10.12
C PHE A 13 -0.98 -6.03 -9.34
N GLU A 14 -1.89 -5.28 -9.95
CA GLU A 14 -2.61 -4.20 -9.28
C GLU A 14 -3.46 -4.71 -8.12
N ILE A 15 -4.18 -5.82 -8.32
CA ILE A 15 -4.96 -6.49 -7.28
C ILE A 15 -4.04 -6.95 -6.15
N ALA A 16 -2.91 -7.58 -6.47
CA ALA A 16 -1.95 -8.04 -5.47
C ALA A 16 -1.37 -6.86 -4.67
N ILE A 17 -0.98 -5.76 -5.34
CA ILE A 17 -0.47 -4.54 -4.69
C ILE A 17 -1.52 -3.93 -3.75
N ARG A 18 -2.78 -3.83 -4.19
CA ARG A 18 -3.88 -3.33 -3.33
C ARG A 18 -4.06 -4.20 -2.10
N TRP A 19 -4.08 -5.53 -2.26
CA TRP A 19 -4.20 -6.45 -1.15
C TRP A 19 -3.05 -6.36 -0.14
N GLU A 20 -1.81 -6.28 -0.60
CA GLU A 20 -0.66 -6.12 0.30
C GLU A 20 -0.66 -4.78 1.03
N THR A 21 -1.15 -3.72 0.37
CA THR A 21 -1.29 -2.39 1.00
C THR A 21 -2.30 -2.43 2.15
N VAL A 22 -3.49 -2.99 1.90
CA VAL A 22 -4.52 -3.18 2.95
C VAL A 22 -4.00 -4.05 4.08
N ARG A 23 -3.22 -5.09 3.76
CA ARG A 23 -2.63 -5.97 4.75
C ARG A 23 -1.58 -5.28 5.62
N SER A 24 -0.77 -4.39 5.03
CA SER A 24 0.16 -3.54 5.79
C SER A 24 -0.60 -2.65 6.78
N GLU A 25 -1.66 -1.97 6.33
CA GLU A 25 -2.48 -1.10 7.18
C GLU A 25 -3.14 -1.89 8.32
N TYR A 26 -3.68 -3.07 8.01
CA TYR A 26 -4.22 -3.98 9.03
C TYR A 26 -3.15 -4.32 10.07
N PHE A 27 -1.98 -4.80 9.65
CA PHE A 27 -0.91 -5.16 10.58
C PHE A 27 -0.43 -3.98 11.42
N ARG A 28 -0.35 -2.79 10.82
CA ARG A 28 -0.02 -1.55 11.53
C ARG A 28 -1.07 -1.21 12.58
N SER A 29 -2.36 -1.34 12.25
CA SER A 29 -3.47 -1.04 13.18
C SER A 29 -3.54 -1.99 14.37
N VAL A 30 -3.18 -3.26 14.19
CA VAL A 30 -3.12 -4.26 15.30
C VAL A 30 -1.77 -4.24 16.03
N GLY A 31 -0.88 -3.29 15.72
CA GLY A 31 0.42 -3.09 16.39
C GLY A 31 1.52 -4.06 15.94
N ASN A 32 1.31 -4.86 14.89
CA ASN A 32 2.30 -5.77 14.34
C ASN A 32 3.14 -5.09 13.25
N ILE A 33 4.06 -4.22 13.68
CA ILE A 33 4.89 -3.41 12.76
C ILE A 33 5.77 -4.27 11.85
N GLN A 34 6.34 -5.35 12.37
CA GLN A 34 7.21 -6.24 11.57
C GLN A 34 6.47 -6.82 10.36
N LYS A 35 5.24 -7.32 10.55
CA LYS A 35 4.43 -7.84 9.43
C LYS A 35 3.95 -6.74 8.49
N SER A 36 3.72 -5.54 9.01
CA SER A 36 3.44 -4.38 8.16
C SER A 36 4.61 -4.09 7.23
N ASP A 37 5.83 -4.06 7.76
CA ASP A 37 7.05 -3.80 6.98
C ASP A 37 7.31 -4.90 5.95
N GLU A 38 7.09 -6.17 6.31
CA GLU A 38 7.14 -7.29 5.38
C GLU A 38 6.14 -7.10 4.21
N SER A 39 4.90 -6.71 4.52
CA SER A 39 3.88 -6.45 3.49
C SER A 39 4.28 -5.29 2.57
N LEU A 40 4.89 -4.23 3.12
CA LEU A 40 5.41 -3.11 2.33
C LEU A 40 6.59 -3.51 1.43
N LEU A 41 7.45 -4.42 1.88
CA LEU A 41 8.51 -4.98 1.04
C LEU A 41 7.92 -5.76 -0.13
N THR A 42 6.88 -6.57 0.12
CA THR A 42 6.16 -7.28 -0.94
C THR A 42 5.52 -6.32 -1.95
N VAL A 43 4.92 -5.21 -1.50
CA VAL A 43 4.40 -4.16 -2.41
C VAL A 43 5.49 -3.62 -3.34
N LYS A 44 6.69 -3.32 -2.80
CA LYS A 44 7.81 -2.82 -3.59
C LYS A 44 8.28 -3.85 -4.62
N GLU A 45 8.38 -5.12 -4.23
CA GLU A 45 8.75 -6.20 -5.14
C GLU A 45 7.73 -6.36 -6.27
N LEU A 46 6.43 -6.36 -5.95
CA LEU A 46 5.36 -6.45 -6.95
C LEU A 46 5.40 -5.29 -7.95
N ARG A 47 5.61 -4.05 -7.48
CA ARG A 47 5.74 -2.88 -8.36
C ARG A 47 6.97 -2.97 -9.26
N LEU A 48 8.10 -3.45 -8.72
CA LEU A 48 9.31 -3.66 -9.52
C LEU A 48 9.09 -4.72 -10.58
N ARG A 49 8.43 -5.83 -10.23
CA ARG A 49 8.10 -6.92 -11.15
C ARG A 49 7.17 -6.46 -12.27
N LEU A 50 6.09 -5.75 -11.94
CA LEU A 50 5.18 -5.16 -12.92
C LEU A 50 5.92 -4.28 -13.93
N LYS A 51 6.82 -3.41 -13.44
CA LYS A 51 7.66 -2.56 -14.30
C LYS A 51 8.65 -3.37 -15.16
N SER A 52 9.23 -4.43 -14.60
CA SER A 52 10.24 -5.26 -15.29
C SER A 52 9.66 -6.21 -16.32
N GLU A 53 8.42 -6.66 -16.14
CA GLU A 53 7.74 -7.55 -17.09
C GLU A 53 7.32 -6.82 -18.37
N GLY A 54 7.59 -5.51 -18.47
CA GLY A 54 7.26 -4.72 -19.66
C GLY A 54 5.75 -4.68 -19.93
N ILE A 55 4.95 -5.01 -18.92
CA ILE A 55 3.51 -4.81 -18.92
C ILE A 55 3.36 -3.30 -18.85
N ASP A 56 3.21 -2.71 -20.04
CA ASP A 56 3.02 -1.29 -20.23
C ASP A 56 1.74 -0.91 -19.49
N THR A 57 1.89 -0.47 -18.24
CA THR A 57 0.88 0.32 -17.55
C THR A 57 0.86 1.63 -18.32
N ASN A 58 0.19 1.65 -19.47
CA ASN A 58 -0.13 2.88 -20.17
C ASN A 58 -1.43 3.37 -19.54
N PRO A 59 -1.39 4.30 -18.56
CA PRO A 59 -2.58 4.94 -18.05
C PRO A 59 -3.06 5.93 -19.10
N ASP A 60 -3.77 5.46 -20.12
CA ASP A 60 -4.67 6.35 -20.84
C ASP A 60 -5.70 6.84 -19.82
N LYS A 61 -5.45 8.06 -19.33
CA LYS A 61 -6.10 8.82 -18.23
C LYS A 61 -5.31 8.84 -16.92
N ILE A 62 -4.21 9.59 -16.96
CA ILE A 62 -3.83 10.49 -15.86
C ILE A 62 -5.10 11.29 -15.48
N THR A 63 -5.69 10.97 -14.33
CA THR A 63 -6.46 11.96 -13.58
C THR A 63 -5.60 12.28 -12.37
N GLU A 64 -5.14 13.52 -12.36
CA GLU A 64 -4.30 14.14 -11.35
C GLU A 64 -4.75 13.77 -9.94
N ALA A 65 -3.93 13.02 -9.21
CA ALA A 65 -3.92 13.04 -7.75
C ALA A 65 -2.59 13.62 -7.33
N ASP A 66 -2.72 14.86 -6.88
CA ASP A 66 -1.72 15.84 -6.53
C ASP A 66 -0.64 15.30 -5.58
N ASN A 67 0.49 15.97 -5.65
CA ASN A 67 1.76 15.71 -4.99
C ASN A 67 1.64 15.30 -3.51
N LEU A 68 2.23 14.17 -3.14
CA LEU A 68 2.58 13.87 -1.75
C LEU A 68 3.76 14.75 -1.32
N ASP A 69 3.44 15.97 -0.89
CA ASP A 69 4.33 16.78 -0.08
C ASP A 69 4.36 16.19 1.34
N VAL A 70 5.42 15.44 1.64
CA VAL A 70 5.69 14.89 2.99
C VAL A 70 6.56 15.89 3.74
N GLY A 71 6.04 17.11 3.91
CA GLY A 71 6.56 18.16 4.77
C GLY A 71 5.43 18.67 5.65
N ASP A 72 5.57 18.59 6.97
CA ASP A 72 4.62 19.09 7.97
C ASP A 72 3.24 18.42 8.08
N ILE A 73 3.21 17.10 8.29
CA ILE A 73 2.05 16.48 8.95
C ILE A 73 2.22 16.60 10.47
N SER A 74 1.94 17.78 11.02
CA SER A 74 1.70 17.94 12.46
C SER A 74 0.38 17.26 12.82
N ILE A 75 0.46 16.01 13.29
CA ILE A 75 -0.67 15.32 13.91
C ILE A 75 -0.91 15.96 15.29
N THR A 76 -1.71 17.02 15.34
CA THR A 76 -2.26 17.52 16.59
C THR A 76 -3.44 16.65 16.99
N ALA A 77 -3.18 15.62 17.79
CA ALA A 77 -4.22 14.90 18.49
C ALA A 77 -4.92 15.87 19.46
N LYS A 78 -6.16 16.25 19.16
CA LYS A 78 -7.03 16.89 20.16
C LYS A 78 -7.41 15.82 21.19
N PRO A 79 -7.22 16.04 22.50
CA PRO A 79 -7.81 15.16 23.50
C PRO A 79 -9.33 15.26 23.41
N SER A 80 -10.02 14.12 23.31
CA SER A 80 -11.48 14.10 23.41
C SER A 80 -11.88 14.42 24.84
N GLU A 81 -12.61 15.51 25.05
CA GLU A 81 -13.23 15.79 26.34
C GLU A 81 -14.24 14.70 26.67
N THR A 82 -13.92 13.90 27.68
CA THR A 82 -14.91 13.10 28.41
C THR A 82 -15.83 14.05 29.16
N VAL A 83 -17.05 14.25 28.65
CA VAL A 83 -18.13 14.90 29.40
C VAL A 83 -18.65 13.90 30.43
N PHE A 84 -18.19 14.04 31.67
CA PHE A 84 -18.87 13.44 32.82
C PHE A 84 -20.13 14.26 33.10
N ALA A 85 -21.28 13.60 33.10
CA ALA A 85 -22.54 14.08 33.68
C ALA A 85 -22.88 13.22 34.90
#